data_AF-A0A960X7V4-F1
#
_entry.id   AF-A0A960X7V4-F1
#
_cell.length_a   1.000
_cell.length_b   1.000
_cell.length_c   1.000
_cell.angle_alpha   90.00
_cell.angle_beta   90.00
_cell.angle_gamma   90.00
#
_symmetry.space_group_name_H-M   'P 1'
#
loop_
_entity.id
_entity.type
_entity.pdbx_description
1 polymer ?
#
loop_
_entity_poly.entity_id
_entity_poly.type
_entity_poly.pdbx_seq_one_letter_code
_entity_poly.pdbx_strand_id
1 'polypeptide(L)'
;MKRLFFTLPLLLFTCCGDADHFSTAEKKRPPKGEYLYRLSNEHTFSLQSPIVQQRRQYPWEDGTIGHLSKITKEHFRCNGSRLNPERTITNDGQTTTLYDCGGSERHSLPMVEDKEHIYPILIDLANYIQQETKKKVVITCGHRCPEHNTYADPSKTNRYSKHMIGAEASFYVQGLESDPHAVVQLIIDYYSKHPDYKYDTAYTNFQRYDKDDTNVTTPPWYNKEIFIKLFKNDEGRDFDNRHPFPYISLQVRYDRETQSRVIYSWDKAHRNITRR
;
A
#
# COMPACT_ATOMS: atom_id res chain seq x y z
N MET A 1 61.46 58.41 -20.11
CA MET A 1 60.25 58.87 -19.38
C MET A 1 59.22 59.38 -20.39
N LYS A 2 57.95 59.00 -20.19
CA LYS A 2 56.69 59.66 -20.62
C LYS A 2 56.40 59.68 -22.15
N ARG A 3 55.41 58.90 -22.63
CA ARG A 3 53.94 59.16 -22.68
C ARG A 3 53.61 60.10 -23.86
N LEU A 4 52.55 59.99 -24.66
CA LEU A 4 51.40 59.10 -24.80
C LEU A 4 50.58 59.65 -26.01
N PHE A 5 49.89 58.78 -26.75
CA PHE A 5 48.53 58.95 -27.31
C PHE A 5 48.24 59.61 -28.69
N PHE A 6 47.53 58.76 -29.46
CA PHE A 6 46.32 58.96 -30.27
C PHE A 6 46.37 59.78 -31.57
N THR A 7 46.07 59.09 -32.68
CA THR A 7 45.02 59.43 -33.68
C THR A 7 44.93 58.25 -34.68
N LEU A 8 43.84 57.48 -34.74
CA LEU A 8 42.50 57.70 -35.34
C LEU A 8 42.43 56.93 -36.69
N PRO A 9 41.37 56.12 -36.93
CA PRO A 9 41.36 55.03 -37.92
C PRO A 9 40.90 55.52 -39.29
N LEU A 10 41.64 55.19 -40.34
CA LEU A 10 41.21 55.37 -41.72
C LEU A 10 42.10 54.49 -42.60
N LEU A 11 41.64 53.31 -43.01
CA LEU A 11 42.13 52.52 -44.17
C LEU A 11 41.39 51.17 -44.27
N LEU A 12 40.06 51.20 -44.21
CA LEU A 12 39.23 50.05 -44.58
C LEU A 12 38.20 50.48 -45.63
N PHE A 13 38.70 50.98 -46.76
CA PHE A 13 37.95 51.04 -48.03
C PHE A 13 38.93 51.00 -49.20
N THR A 14 39.21 49.79 -49.71
CA THR A 14 39.48 49.56 -51.13
C THR A 14 38.83 48.25 -51.56
N CYS A 15 37.93 48.38 -52.54
CA CYS A 15 37.23 47.34 -53.27
C CYS A 15 38.17 46.42 -54.07
N CYS A 16 37.69 45.21 -54.34
CA CYS A 16 37.43 44.60 -55.66
C CYS A 16 37.07 43.13 -55.37
N GLY A 17 35.91 42.57 -55.75
CA GLY A 17 35.34 42.61 -57.09
C GLY A 17 35.92 41.45 -57.89
N ASP A 18 35.29 40.27 -57.83
CA ASP A 18 35.15 39.48 -59.05
C ASP A 18 33.90 38.60 -59.01
N ALA A 19 33.12 38.73 -60.07
CA ALA A 19 31.94 37.97 -60.36
C ALA A 19 32.33 36.66 -61.03
N ASP A 20 31.60 35.60 -60.68
CA ASP A 20 31.28 34.44 -61.52
C ASP A 20 32.29 34.08 -62.61
N HIS A 21 33.38 33.44 -62.19
CA HIS A 21 33.94 32.31 -62.93
C HIS A 21 34.13 31.15 -61.96
N PHE A 22 33.02 30.53 -61.53
CA PHE A 22 33.06 29.09 -61.28
C PHE A 22 33.38 28.43 -62.62
N SER A 23 34.69 28.37 -62.88
CA SER A 23 35.30 27.29 -63.63
C SER A 23 34.56 26.00 -63.26
N THR A 24 34.32 25.18 -64.27
CA THR A 24 34.01 23.77 -64.16
C THR A 24 35.09 23.09 -63.32
N ALA A 25 35.07 23.32 -62.01
CA ALA A 25 35.84 22.59 -61.04
C ALA A 25 35.16 21.23 -61.00
N GLU A 26 35.83 20.28 -61.64
CA GLU A 26 35.61 18.85 -61.49
C GLU A 26 34.96 18.56 -60.15
N LYS A 27 33.80 17.87 -60.16
CA LYS A 27 33.28 17.21 -58.97
C LYS A 27 34.39 16.31 -58.44
N LYS A 28 35.22 16.81 -57.52
CA LYS A 28 36.17 15.99 -56.78
C LYS A 28 35.31 14.96 -56.08
N ARG A 29 35.34 13.74 -56.60
CA ARG A 29 34.65 12.60 -56.01
C ARG A 29 35.04 12.55 -54.53
N PRO A 30 34.11 12.28 -53.61
CA PRO A 30 34.46 12.11 -52.21
C PRO A 30 35.62 11.10 -52.14
N PRO A 31 36.68 11.37 -51.35
CA PRO A 31 37.81 10.46 -51.27
C PRO A 31 37.27 9.08 -50.91
N LYS A 32 37.52 8.10 -51.79
CA LYS A 32 37.16 6.71 -51.52
C LYS A 32 38.02 6.29 -50.33
N GLY A 33 37.38 6.00 -49.19
CA GLY A 33 38.09 5.44 -48.04
C GLY A 33 38.83 4.18 -48.48
N GLU A 34 40.07 4.03 -48.03
CA GLU A 34 40.82 2.79 -48.24
C GLU A 34 40.16 1.65 -47.47
N TYR A 35 40.09 0.48 -48.09
CA TYR A 35 39.67 -0.72 -47.40
C TYR A 35 40.71 -1.08 -46.35
N LEU A 36 40.29 -1.08 -45.08
CA LEU A 36 41.10 -1.61 -43.99
C LEU A 36 41.07 -3.14 -44.08
N TYR A 37 42.20 -3.72 -44.46
CA TYR A 37 42.39 -5.17 -44.42
C TYR A 37 42.95 -5.56 -43.06
N ARG A 38 42.27 -6.48 -42.37
CA ARG A 38 42.82 -7.08 -41.16
C ARG A 38 44.02 -7.95 -41.53
N LEU A 39 45.13 -7.77 -40.82
CA LEU A 39 46.30 -8.61 -41.00
C LEU A 39 46.04 -9.99 -40.38
N SER A 40 46.54 -11.05 -41.00
CA SER A 40 46.34 -12.43 -40.52
C SER A 40 46.95 -12.72 -39.15
N ASN A 41 47.77 -11.79 -38.63
CA ASN A 41 48.43 -11.85 -37.32
C ASN A 41 47.89 -10.78 -36.34
N GLU A 42 46.73 -10.19 -36.61
CA GLU A 42 46.12 -9.21 -35.72
C GLU A 42 45.63 -9.89 -34.42
N HIS A 43 46.21 -9.48 -33.28
CA HIS A 43 45.81 -9.99 -31.97
C HIS A 43 44.49 -9.34 -31.54
N THR A 44 43.39 -10.09 -31.66
CA THR A 44 42.09 -9.66 -31.13
C THR A 44 42.01 -9.97 -29.65
N PHE A 45 41.83 -8.96 -28.82
CA PHE A 45 41.47 -9.16 -27.42
C PHE A 45 40.06 -9.73 -27.35
N SER A 46 39.92 -10.91 -26.73
CA SER A 46 38.62 -11.45 -26.36
C SER A 46 38.02 -10.56 -25.27
N LEU A 47 37.18 -9.61 -25.64
CA LEU A 47 36.36 -8.88 -24.69
C LEU A 47 35.47 -9.88 -23.97
N GLN A 48 35.59 -9.97 -22.65
CA GLN A 48 34.65 -10.74 -21.86
C GLN A 48 33.24 -10.22 -22.13
N SER A 49 32.29 -11.15 -22.30
CA SER A 49 30.89 -10.77 -22.45
C SER A 49 30.48 -9.92 -21.25
N PRO A 50 29.81 -8.78 -21.47
CA PRO A 50 29.40 -7.90 -20.38
C PRO A 50 28.53 -8.69 -19.40
N ILE A 51 28.97 -8.74 -18.14
CA ILE A 51 28.19 -9.34 -17.07
C ILE A 51 27.11 -8.30 -16.70
N VAL A 52 25.85 -8.68 -16.85
CA VAL A 52 24.73 -7.85 -16.37
C VAL A 52 24.87 -7.74 -14.85
N GLN A 53 25.32 -6.59 -14.35
CA GLN A 53 25.29 -6.31 -12.93
C GLN A 53 23.83 -6.17 -12.50
N GLN A 54 23.37 -7.11 -11.67
CA GLN A 54 22.10 -6.92 -10.97
C GLN A 54 22.22 -5.68 -10.08
N ARG A 55 21.42 -4.67 -10.38
CA ARG A 55 21.35 -3.45 -9.60
C ARG A 55 20.90 -3.80 -8.17
N ARG A 56 21.61 -3.26 -7.18
CA ARG A 56 21.14 -3.29 -5.78
C ARG A 56 19.83 -2.51 -5.69
N GLN A 57 18.80 -3.13 -5.12
CA GLN A 57 17.53 -2.46 -4.88
C GLN A 57 17.73 -1.30 -3.91
N TYR A 58 17.04 -0.20 -4.16
CA TYR A 58 17.04 0.91 -3.21
C TYR A 58 16.15 0.58 -2.00
N PRO A 59 16.43 1.13 -0.81
CA PRO A 59 15.66 0.82 0.40
C PRO A 59 14.15 1.10 0.31
N TRP A 60 13.71 2.00 -0.58
CA TRP A 60 12.28 2.28 -0.80
C TRP A 60 11.60 1.30 -1.76
N GLU A 61 12.36 0.50 -2.53
CA GLU A 61 11.81 -0.51 -3.42
C GLU A 61 11.28 -1.74 -2.64
N ASP A 62 11.90 -2.07 -1.50
CA ASP A 62 11.39 -3.08 -0.55
C ASP A 62 9.99 -2.75 0.00
N GLY A 63 9.64 -1.46 0.01
CA GLY A 63 8.37 -0.94 0.49
C GLY A 63 7.24 -0.95 -0.54
N THR A 64 7.44 -1.55 -1.71
CA THR A 64 6.48 -1.49 -2.82
C THR A 64 6.12 -2.87 -3.38
N ILE A 65 4.87 -3.01 -3.82
CA ILE A 65 4.36 -4.15 -4.60
C ILE A 65 4.05 -3.62 -6.00
N GLY A 66 5.01 -3.76 -6.91
CA GLY A 66 4.95 -3.11 -8.21
C GLY A 66 5.05 -1.59 -8.05
N HIS A 67 3.97 -0.87 -8.32
CA HIS A 67 3.90 0.59 -8.17
C HIS A 67 3.15 1.04 -6.89
N LEU A 68 2.62 0.08 -6.12
CA LEU A 68 1.80 0.34 -4.93
C LEU A 68 2.66 0.29 -3.67
N SER A 69 2.37 1.14 -2.69
CA SER A 69 2.98 1.01 -1.37
C SER A 69 2.53 -0.30 -0.71
N LYS A 70 3.48 -1.02 -0.12
CA LYS A 70 3.23 -2.23 0.64
C LYS A 70 2.47 -1.86 1.91
N ILE A 71 1.41 -2.62 2.18
CA ILE A 71 0.65 -2.47 3.42
C ILE A 71 1.50 -2.98 4.57
N THR A 72 1.58 -2.17 5.63
CA THR A 72 2.31 -2.43 6.87
C THR A 72 1.37 -2.23 8.05
N LYS A 73 1.80 -2.59 9.26
CA LYS A 73 1.04 -2.35 10.50
C LYS A 73 0.56 -0.89 10.66
N GLU A 74 1.28 0.07 10.09
CA GLU A 74 0.97 1.50 10.18
C GLU A 74 -0.38 1.84 9.54
N HIS A 75 -0.79 1.07 8.52
CA HIS A 75 -2.08 1.23 7.84
C HIS A 75 -3.27 0.76 8.68
N PHE A 76 -3.00 0.08 9.81
CA PHE A 76 -4.00 -0.41 10.74
C PHE A 76 -4.04 0.44 12.00
N ARG A 77 -3.37 1.60 12.05
CA ARG A 77 -3.50 2.48 13.21
C ARG A 77 -4.91 3.04 13.33
N CYS A 78 -5.21 3.52 14.54
CA CYS A 78 -6.47 4.18 14.83
C CYS A 78 -6.57 5.51 14.07
N ASN A 79 -7.72 5.68 13.42
CA ASN A 79 -8.04 6.84 12.59
C ASN A 79 -8.78 7.95 13.37
N GLY A 80 -8.88 7.81 14.70
CA GLY A 80 -9.53 8.81 15.54
C GLY A 80 -8.87 10.19 15.44
N SER A 81 -9.68 11.23 15.57
CA SER A 81 -9.20 12.61 15.50
C SER A 81 -9.96 13.51 16.47
N ARG A 82 -9.22 14.29 17.26
CA ARG A 82 -9.81 15.32 18.14
C ARG A 82 -10.48 16.46 17.38
N LEU A 83 -10.28 16.53 16.07
CA LEU A 83 -10.97 17.48 15.20
C LEU A 83 -12.37 16.99 14.81
N ASN A 84 -12.70 15.72 15.09
CA ASN A 84 -14.03 15.20 14.87
C ASN A 84 -15.02 15.87 15.85
N PRO A 85 -16.23 16.22 15.38
CA PRO A 85 -17.20 16.91 16.21
C PRO A 85 -17.67 16.03 17.37
N GLU A 86 -18.01 16.64 18.50
CA GLU A 86 -18.60 15.90 19.61
C GLU A 86 -19.94 15.25 19.21
N ARG A 87 -20.21 14.06 19.74
CA ARG A 87 -21.44 13.31 19.47
C ARG A 87 -22.22 13.15 20.75
N THR A 88 -23.50 13.52 20.74
CA THR A 88 -24.37 13.31 21.88
C THR A 88 -25.15 12.01 21.70
N ILE A 89 -25.10 11.13 22.71
CA ILE A 89 -25.91 9.92 22.78
C ILE A 89 -26.82 9.98 24.00
N THR A 90 -28.08 9.60 23.82
CA THR A 90 -29.02 9.45 24.92
C THR A 90 -29.25 7.96 25.14
N ASN A 91 -28.75 7.44 26.27
CA ASN A 91 -28.98 6.06 26.69
C ASN A 91 -29.66 6.08 28.04
N ASP A 92 -30.77 5.34 28.17
CA ASP A 92 -31.50 5.16 29.44
C ASP A 92 -31.86 6.50 30.14
N GLY A 93 -32.18 7.53 29.35
CA GLY A 93 -32.53 8.88 29.83
C GLY A 93 -31.34 9.75 30.23
N GLN A 94 -30.11 9.23 30.19
CA GLN A 94 -28.89 9.98 30.42
C GLN A 94 -28.25 10.39 29.10
N THR A 95 -28.04 11.70 28.94
CA THR A 95 -27.33 12.27 27.80
C THR A 95 -25.84 12.28 28.09
N THR A 96 -25.04 11.61 27.26
CA THR A 96 -23.58 11.60 27.34
C THR A 96 -23.00 12.18 26.07
N THR A 97 -22.05 13.10 26.22
CA THR A 97 -21.25 13.62 25.11
C THR A 97 -20.01 12.74 24.92
N LEU A 98 -19.82 12.25 23.70
CA LEU A 98 -18.68 11.47 23.27
C LEU A 98 -17.71 12.37 22.51
N TYR A 99 -16.45 12.28 22.92
CA TYR A 99 -15.32 12.85 22.20
C TYR A 99 -14.54 11.73 21.54
N ASP A 100 -13.96 12.04 20.38
CA ASP A 100 -13.07 11.10 19.71
C ASP A 100 -11.65 11.20 20.28
N CYS A 101 -10.87 10.14 20.10
CA CYS A 101 -9.47 10.12 20.49
C CYS A 101 -8.59 10.96 19.52
N GLY A 102 -7.29 11.06 19.78
CA GLY A 102 -6.33 11.69 18.86
C GLY A 102 -5.62 10.73 17.91
N GLY A 103 -6.15 9.52 17.73
CA GLY A 103 -5.67 8.51 16.79
C GLY A 103 -4.24 8.05 17.03
N SER A 104 -3.56 7.74 15.92
CA SER A 104 -2.18 7.27 15.84
C SER A 104 -1.15 8.17 16.52
N GLU A 105 -1.43 9.47 16.66
CA GLU A 105 -0.54 10.42 17.30
C GLU A 105 -0.55 10.30 18.83
N ARG A 106 -1.66 9.82 19.40
CA ARG A 106 -1.90 9.79 20.85
C ARG A 106 -1.77 8.42 21.48
N HIS A 107 -1.87 7.36 20.70
CA HIS A 107 -1.68 6.03 21.23
C HIS A 107 -1.10 5.06 20.19
N SER A 108 -0.45 4.02 20.70
CA SER A 108 0.12 2.95 19.90
C SER A 108 -0.97 2.03 19.32
N LEU A 109 -0.51 1.09 18.48
CA LEU A 109 -1.21 -0.17 18.26
C LEU A 109 -1.22 -1.02 19.56
N PRO A 110 -2.02 -2.10 19.64
CA PRO A 110 -1.93 -3.05 20.74
C PRO A 110 -0.50 -3.54 20.95
N MET A 111 -0.08 -3.69 22.20
CA MET A 111 1.25 -4.07 22.61
C MET A 111 1.25 -5.54 23.03
N VAL A 112 2.18 -6.32 22.48
CA VAL A 112 2.47 -7.70 22.87
C VAL A 112 3.98 -7.77 23.07
N GLU A 113 4.42 -8.18 24.26
CA GLU A 113 5.85 -8.24 24.62
C GLU A 113 6.60 -6.94 24.31
N ASP A 114 6.03 -5.81 24.74
CA ASP A 114 6.57 -4.45 24.55
C ASP A 114 6.76 -4.02 23.08
N LYS A 115 6.11 -4.70 22.14
CA LYS A 115 6.09 -4.34 20.72
C LYS A 115 4.66 -4.12 20.23
N GLU A 116 4.51 -3.12 19.38
CA GLU A 116 3.27 -2.91 18.64
C GLU A 116 2.95 -4.11 17.75
N HIS A 117 1.72 -4.59 17.86
CA HIS A 117 1.25 -5.83 17.30
C HIS A 117 -0.03 -5.62 16.49
N ILE A 118 -0.02 -6.22 15.30
CA ILE A 118 -1.18 -6.50 14.44
C ILE A 118 -0.98 -7.91 13.93
N TYR A 119 -2.07 -8.67 13.82
CA TYR A 119 -2.01 -10.05 13.36
C TYR A 119 -1.46 -10.12 11.93
N PRO A 120 -0.35 -10.84 11.69
CA PRO A 120 0.34 -10.85 10.39
C PRO A 120 -0.56 -11.22 9.21
N ILE A 121 -1.50 -12.16 9.40
CA ILE A 121 -2.42 -12.61 8.35
C ILE A 121 -3.24 -11.46 7.74
N LEU A 122 -3.57 -10.40 8.51
CA LEU A 122 -4.28 -9.24 7.98
C LEU A 122 -3.41 -8.45 6.98
N ILE A 123 -2.12 -8.33 7.28
CA ILE A 123 -1.14 -7.66 6.42
C ILE A 123 -0.85 -8.53 5.18
N ASP A 124 -0.70 -9.84 5.37
CA ASP A 124 -0.38 -10.79 4.31
C ASP A 124 -1.50 -10.87 3.28
N LEU A 125 -2.76 -10.99 3.72
CA LEU A 125 -3.92 -11.01 2.83
C LEU A 125 -4.09 -9.69 2.07
N ALA A 126 -3.93 -8.55 2.76
CA ALA A 126 -4.05 -7.24 2.11
C ALA A 126 -2.96 -7.05 1.04
N ASN A 127 -1.72 -7.43 1.33
CA ASN A 127 -0.62 -7.38 0.36
C ASN A 127 -0.78 -8.38 -0.78
N TYR A 128 -1.26 -9.59 -0.51
CA TYR A 128 -1.56 -10.58 -1.54
C TYR A 128 -2.61 -10.06 -2.51
N ILE A 129 -3.69 -9.45 -2.01
CA ILE A 129 -4.71 -8.82 -2.86
C ILE A 129 -4.10 -7.72 -3.72
N GLN A 130 -3.26 -6.83 -3.17
CA GLN A 130 -2.57 -5.82 -3.98
C GLN A 130 -1.66 -6.45 -5.05
N GLN A 131 -0.98 -7.54 -4.71
CA GLN A 131 -0.08 -8.24 -5.62
C GLN A 131 -0.83 -8.89 -6.78
N GLU A 132 -1.95 -9.56 -6.54
CA GLU A 132 -2.72 -10.24 -7.58
C GLU A 132 -3.51 -9.25 -8.44
N THR A 133 -4.11 -8.23 -7.81
CA THR A 133 -4.98 -7.27 -8.53
C THR A 133 -4.20 -6.12 -9.17
N LYS A 134 -2.98 -5.84 -8.71
CA LYS A 134 -2.24 -4.60 -9.00
C LYS A 134 -3.03 -3.33 -8.68
N LYS A 135 -4.01 -3.43 -7.77
CA LYS A 135 -4.88 -2.33 -7.33
C LYS A 135 -4.64 -2.02 -5.86
N LYS A 136 -4.85 -0.76 -5.48
CA LYS A 136 -4.67 -0.28 -4.11
C LYS A 136 -5.74 -0.88 -3.20
N VAL A 137 -5.31 -1.49 -2.10
CA VAL A 137 -6.19 -1.88 -1.00
C VAL A 137 -6.29 -0.68 -0.04
N VAL A 138 -7.51 -0.23 0.23
CA VAL A 138 -7.78 0.91 1.13
C VAL A 138 -8.33 0.36 2.45
N ILE A 139 -7.49 0.34 3.49
CA ILE A 139 -7.91 0.03 4.85
C ILE A 139 -8.72 1.21 5.39
N THR A 140 -10.01 0.99 5.61
CA THR A 140 -10.93 2.01 6.13
C THR A 140 -10.91 2.04 7.66
N CYS A 141 -10.79 0.87 8.28
CA CYS A 141 -10.66 0.73 9.72
C CYS A 141 -9.74 -0.44 10.07
N GLY A 142 -8.69 -0.17 10.84
CA GLY A 142 -7.81 -1.17 11.43
C GLY A 142 -8.07 -1.29 12.94
N HIS A 143 -7.08 -0.97 13.76
CA HIS A 143 -7.23 -0.89 15.20
C HIS A 143 -8.08 0.31 15.62
N ARG A 144 -9.00 0.12 16.56
CA ARG A 144 -9.70 1.20 17.26
C ARG A 144 -9.32 1.20 18.74
N CYS A 145 -8.88 2.30 19.32
CA CYS A 145 -8.79 2.34 20.78
C CYS A 145 -10.20 2.35 21.40
N PRO A 146 -10.38 2.02 22.69
CA PRO A 146 -11.70 1.98 23.31
C PRO A 146 -12.52 3.29 23.18
N GLU A 147 -11.85 4.43 23.27
CA GLU A 147 -12.46 5.76 23.11
C GLU A 147 -12.99 5.94 21.69
N HIS A 148 -12.14 5.77 20.68
CA HIS A 148 -12.53 5.87 19.27
C HIS A 148 -13.56 4.81 18.88
N ASN A 149 -13.46 3.59 19.41
CA ASN A 149 -14.43 2.53 19.15
C ASN A 149 -15.83 2.93 19.62
N THR A 150 -15.93 3.49 20.82
CA THR A 150 -17.20 4.00 21.38
C THR A 150 -17.70 5.21 20.60
N TYR A 151 -16.79 6.11 20.20
CA TYR A 151 -17.11 7.28 19.39
C TYR A 151 -17.64 6.89 18.00
N ALA A 152 -17.02 5.89 17.34
CA ALA A 152 -17.39 5.45 16.00
C ALA A 152 -18.76 4.76 15.99
N ASP A 153 -18.95 3.79 16.88
CA ASP A 153 -20.23 3.10 17.10
C ASP A 153 -20.48 2.83 18.60
N PRO A 154 -21.44 3.54 19.23
CA PRO A 154 -21.76 3.36 20.65
C PRO A 154 -22.66 2.15 20.95
N SER A 155 -23.01 1.34 19.94
CA SER A 155 -23.87 0.17 20.09
C SER A 155 -23.32 -0.85 21.09
N LYS A 156 -24.22 -1.59 21.77
CA LYS A 156 -23.83 -2.64 22.72
C LYS A 156 -23.01 -3.75 22.05
N THR A 157 -23.29 -4.05 20.78
CA THR A 157 -22.57 -5.04 19.97
C THR A 157 -21.13 -4.64 19.70
N ASN A 158 -20.85 -3.35 19.53
CA ASN A 158 -19.50 -2.86 19.23
C ASN A 158 -18.56 -2.87 20.46
N ARG A 159 -19.08 -3.10 21.68
CA ARG A 159 -18.27 -3.20 22.91
C ARG A 159 -17.31 -4.38 22.94
N TYR A 160 -17.50 -5.36 22.06
CA TYR A 160 -16.67 -6.56 21.95
C TYR A 160 -15.93 -6.65 20.61
N SER A 161 -15.77 -5.50 19.93
CA SER A 161 -15.15 -5.41 18.61
C SER A 161 -13.71 -5.92 18.62
N LYS A 162 -13.35 -6.70 17.60
CA LYS A 162 -11.99 -7.22 17.41
C LYS A 162 -11.03 -6.16 16.86
N HIS A 163 -11.57 -5.06 16.32
CA HIS A 163 -10.77 -3.87 16.01
C HIS A 163 -10.02 -3.36 17.25
N MET A 164 -10.60 -3.48 18.46
CA MET A 164 -9.93 -3.02 19.68
C MET A 164 -8.69 -3.81 20.07
N ILE A 165 -8.55 -5.04 19.60
CA ILE A 165 -7.38 -5.89 19.87
C ILE A 165 -6.50 -6.06 18.62
N GLY A 166 -6.73 -5.27 17.56
CA GLY A 166 -5.97 -5.34 16.31
C GLY A 166 -6.23 -6.61 15.48
N ALA A 167 -7.30 -7.35 15.81
CA ALA A 167 -7.66 -8.63 15.18
C ALA A 167 -8.76 -8.50 14.13
N GLU A 168 -9.06 -7.29 13.68
CA GLU A 168 -10.06 -7.04 12.65
C GLU A 168 -9.62 -5.86 11.77
N ALA A 169 -9.91 -5.97 10.47
CA ALA A 169 -9.67 -4.90 9.53
C ALA A 169 -10.80 -4.84 8.49
N SER A 170 -11.26 -3.61 8.22
CA SER A 170 -12.27 -3.31 7.22
C SER A 170 -11.64 -2.58 6.04
N PHE A 171 -11.86 -3.04 4.82
CA PHE A 171 -11.23 -2.48 3.62
C PHE A 171 -12.04 -2.70 2.35
N TYR A 172 -11.68 -1.96 1.30
CA TYR A 172 -12.10 -2.22 -0.07
C TYR A 172 -10.91 -2.11 -1.02
N VAL A 173 -11.08 -2.55 -2.27
CA VAL A 173 -10.04 -2.49 -3.30
C VAL A 173 -10.43 -1.48 -4.35
N GLN A 174 -9.58 -0.48 -4.57
CA GLN A 174 -9.86 0.61 -5.50
C GLN A 174 -9.93 0.08 -6.93
N GLY A 175 -11.03 0.33 -7.62
CA GLY A 175 -11.34 -0.20 -8.95
C GLY A 175 -11.94 -1.62 -8.96
N LEU A 176 -12.29 -2.19 -7.80
CA LEU A 176 -13.08 -3.42 -7.67
C LEU A 176 -14.29 -3.21 -6.73
N GLU A 177 -14.74 -1.96 -6.57
CA GLU A 177 -15.87 -1.60 -5.71
C GLU A 177 -17.18 -2.28 -6.16
N SER A 178 -17.33 -2.51 -7.47
CA SER A 178 -18.50 -3.21 -8.03
C SER A 178 -18.43 -4.74 -7.95
N ASP A 179 -17.26 -5.31 -7.65
CA ASP A 179 -17.06 -6.76 -7.57
C ASP A 179 -16.24 -7.15 -6.32
N PRO A 180 -16.82 -6.98 -5.12
CA PRO A 180 -16.16 -7.38 -3.88
C PRO A 180 -16.09 -8.92 -3.72
N HIS A 181 -16.89 -9.68 -4.47
CA HIS A 181 -16.85 -11.15 -4.42
C HIS A 181 -15.55 -11.69 -5.03
N ALA A 182 -15.04 -11.08 -6.10
CA ALA A 182 -13.72 -11.41 -6.64
C ALA A 182 -12.62 -11.23 -5.58
N VAL A 183 -12.72 -10.20 -4.72
CA VAL A 183 -11.75 -9.98 -3.63
C VAL A 183 -11.87 -11.07 -2.56
N VAL A 184 -13.09 -11.49 -2.20
CA VAL A 184 -13.30 -12.63 -1.29
C VAL A 184 -12.69 -13.91 -1.87
N GLN A 185 -12.86 -14.15 -3.18
CA GLN A 185 -12.27 -15.31 -3.84
C GLN A 185 -10.74 -15.28 -3.80
N LEU A 186 -10.11 -14.12 -3.97
CA LEU A 186 -8.66 -13.97 -3.82
C LEU A 186 -8.19 -14.36 -2.40
N ILE A 187 -8.97 -14.01 -1.37
CA ILE A 187 -8.66 -14.39 0.02
C ILE A 187 -8.73 -15.92 0.18
N ILE A 188 -9.74 -16.57 -0.38
CA ILE A 188 -9.86 -18.03 -0.34
C ILE A 188 -8.71 -18.69 -1.12
N ASP A 189 -8.40 -18.16 -2.30
CA ASP A 189 -7.33 -18.63 -3.16
C ASP A 189 -5.95 -18.56 -2.48
N TYR A 190 -5.69 -17.51 -1.68
CA TYR A 190 -4.47 -17.38 -0.90
C TYR A 190 -4.21 -18.65 -0.07
N TYR A 191 -5.20 -19.12 0.68
CA TYR A 191 -5.06 -20.33 1.50
C TYR A 191 -4.83 -21.59 0.67
N SER A 192 -5.48 -21.71 -0.48
CA SER A 192 -5.33 -22.87 -1.35
C SER A 192 -3.95 -22.96 -2.02
N LYS A 193 -3.32 -21.81 -2.28
CA LYS A 193 -2.06 -21.71 -3.04
C LYS A 193 -0.83 -21.56 -2.14
N HIS A 194 -0.98 -20.93 -0.99
CA HIS A 194 0.16 -20.56 -0.15
C HIS A 194 0.77 -21.80 0.55
N PRO A 195 2.11 -21.98 0.51
CA PRO A 195 2.76 -23.23 0.94
C PRO A 195 2.44 -23.67 2.37
N ASP A 196 2.32 -22.70 3.26
CA ASP A 196 2.00 -22.91 4.68
C ASP A 196 0.61 -23.51 4.94
N TYR A 197 -0.32 -23.35 4.00
CA TYR A 197 -1.75 -23.63 4.21
C TYR A 197 -2.28 -24.72 3.30
N LYS A 198 -1.75 -24.85 2.08
CA LYS A 198 -2.30 -25.68 1.00
C LYS A 198 -2.62 -27.14 1.35
N TYR A 199 -1.96 -27.71 2.37
CA TYR A 199 -2.14 -29.10 2.78
C TYR A 199 -2.98 -29.28 4.06
N ASP A 200 -3.34 -28.20 4.76
CA ASP A 200 -4.18 -28.27 5.95
C ASP A 200 -5.62 -27.86 5.63
N THR A 201 -6.50 -28.86 5.62
CA THR A 201 -7.93 -28.68 5.32
C THR A 201 -8.64 -27.74 6.29
N ALA A 202 -8.14 -27.57 7.52
CA ALA A 202 -8.74 -26.64 8.47
C ALA A 202 -8.58 -25.17 8.03
N TYR A 203 -7.55 -24.85 7.26
CA TYR A 203 -7.33 -23.53 6.71
C TYR A 203 -7.87 -23.38 5.27
N THR A 204 -7.82 -24.43 4.46
CA THR A 204 -8.27 -24.32 3.05
C THR A 204 -9.77 -24.50 2.87
N ASN A 205 -10.45 -25.20 3.76
CA ASN A 205 -11.89 -25.39 3.67
C ASN A 205 -12.65 -24.22 4.29
N PHE A 206 -13.24 -23.37 3.44
CA PHE A 206 -14.11 -22.29 3.86
C PHE A 206 -15.56 -22.74 3.96
N GLN A 207 -16.15 -22.56 5.14
CA GLN A 207 -17.55 -22.83 5.41
C GLN A 207 -18.36 -21.53 5.39
N ARG A 208 -19.66 -21.66 5.10
CA ARG A 208 -20.63 -20.56 5.22
C ARG A 208 -21.16 -20.51 6.65
N TYR A 209 -21.27 -19.31 7.18
CA TYR A 209 -21.81 -19.07 8.51
C TYR A 209 -23.30 -18.75 8.41
N ASP A 210 -24.14 -19.76 8.64
CA ASP A 210 -25.58 -19.69 8.39
C ASP A 210 -26.41 -19.28 9.62
N LYS A 211 -25.78 -18.64 10.62
CA LYS A 211 -26.49 -18.11 11.79
C LYS A 211 -26.89 -16.66 11.56
N ASP A 212 -28.09 -16.31 12.01
CA ASP A 212 -28.68 -14.96 11.88
C ASP A 212 -28.18 -13.95 12.93
N ASP A 213 -27.01 -14.19 13.55
CA ASP A 213 -26.40 -13.31 14.56
C ASP A 213 -25.35 -12.37 13.95
N THR A 214 -25.43 -12.13 12.64
CA THR A 214 -24.54 -11.22 11.92
C THR A 214 -25.29 -10.03 11.35
N ASN A 215 -24.56 -8.93 11.15
CA ASN A 215 -25.10 -7.67 10.64
C ASN A 215 -24.93 -7.52 9.12
N VAL A 216 -24.90 -8.64 8.39
CA VAL A 216 -24.73 -8.69 6.93
C VAL A 216 -25.77 -9.62 6.32
N THR A 217 -26.31 -9.26 5.16
CA THR A 217 -27.25 -10.13 4.44
C THR A 217 -26.55 -11.25 3.68
N THR A 218 -25.28 -11.09 3.32
CA THR A 218 -24.49 -12.14 2.69
C THR A 218 -23.89 -13.04 3.78
N PRO A 219 -24.23 -14.34 3.83
CA PRO A 219 -23.66 -15.22 4.86
C PRO A 219 -22.12 -15.17 4.84
N PRO A 220 -21.47 -14.93 5.99
CA PRO A 220 -20.01 -14.85 6.05
C PRO A 220 -19.32 -16.16 5.66
N TRP A 221 -18.04 -16.06 5.28
CA TRP A 221 -17.16 -17.21 5.09
C TRP A 221 -16.23 -17.34 6.27
N TYR A 222 -15.83 -18.57 6.63
CA TYR A 222 -14.79 -18.77 7.63
C TYR A 222 -14.01 -20.06 7.41
N ASN A 223 -12.77 -20.04 7.86
CA ASN A 223 -11.92 -21.22 8.05
C ASN A 223 -11.38 -21.22 9.49
N LYS A 224 -10.36 -22.03 9.80
CA LYS A 224 -9.70 -22.01 11.12
C LYS A 224 -9.16 -20.64 11.54
N GLU A 225 -8.58 -19.87 10.62
CA GLU A 225 -7.81 -18.66 10.93
C GLU A 225 -8.61 -17.36 10.86
N ILE A 226 -9.55 -17.24 9.94
CA ILE A 226 -10.24 -15.99 9.63
C ILE A 226 -11.75 -16.16 9.47
N PHE A 227 -12.46 -15.05 9.63
CA PHE A 227 -13.89 -14.87 9.37
C PHE A 227 -14.06 -13.66 8.45
N ILE A 228 -14.73 -13.84 7.32
CA ILE A 228 -14.86 -12.86 6.25
C ILE A 228 -16.31 -12.41 6.16
N LYS A 229 -16.56 -11.13 6.44
CA LYS A 229 -17.87 -10.50 6.22
C LYS A 229 -17.81 -9.62 4.99
N LEU A 230 -18.82 -9.73 4.13
CA LEU A 230 -19.04 -8.82 3.02
C LEU A 230 -20.24 -7.93 3.33
N PHE A 231 -19.99 -6.64 3.48
CA PHE A 231 -21.00 -5.62 3.71
C PHE A 231 -21.39 -4.96 2.39
N LYS A 232 -22.69 -4.88 2.12
CA LYS A 232 -23.26 -4.12 1.00
C LYS A 232 -23.21 -2.61 1.27
N ASN A 233 -23.57 -1.82 0.27
CA ASN A 233 -23.44 -0.36 0.25
C ASN A 233 -24.12 0.34 1.44
N ASP A 234 -25.18 -0.25 1.96
CA ASP A 234 -26.04 0.26 3.02
C ASP A 234 -25.88 -0.48 4.35
N GLU A 235 -25.00 -1.47 4.43
CA GLU A 235 -24.80 -2.30 5.63
C GLU A 235 -23.61 -1.84 6.46
N GLY A 236 -23.71 -2.02 7.79
CA GLY A 236 -22.57 -1.92 8.72
C GLY A 236 -21.88 -0.54 8.81
N ARG A 237 -22.55 0.53 8.38
CA ARG A 237 -22.00 1.89 8.37
C ARG A 237 -21.86 2.47 9.78
N ASP A 238 -20.67 2.97 10.07
CA ASP A 238 -20.31 3.69 11.29
C ASP A 238 -19.59 5.00 10.93
N PHE A 239 -18.69 5.50 11.78
CA PHE A 239 -17.93 6.73 11.51
C PHE A 239 -16.75 6.51 10.56
N ASP A 240 -16.07 5.36 10.60
CA ASP A 240 -14.82 5.15 9.87
C ASP A 240 -15.03 4.63 8.45
N ASN A 241 -16.14 3.93 8.20
CA ASN A 241 -16.45 3.30 6.91
C ASN A 241 -17.60 3.99 6.17
N ARG A 242 -17.71 5.33 6.30
CA ARG A 242 -18.68 6.20 5.60
C ARG A 242 -18.31 6.40 4.13
N HIS A 243 -18.27 5.33 3.37
CA HIS A 243 -18.11 5.36 1.91
C HIS A 243 -19.26 4.62 1.23
N PRO A 244 -19.61 4.97 -0.04
CA PRO A 244 -20.81 4.45 -0.70
C PRO A 244 -20.65 3.03 -1.26
N PHE A 245 -19.47 2.43 -1.13
CA PHE A 245 -19.09 1.17 -1.77
C PHE A 245 -19.18 -0.03 -0.81
N PRO A 246 -19.35 -1.27 -1.30
CA PRO A 246 -19.22 -2.45 -0.46
C PRO A 246 -17.83 -2.51 0.16
N TYR A 247 -17.72 -3.19 1.29
CA TYR A 247 -16.42 -3.44 1.92
C TYR A 247 -16.38 -4.82 2.58
N ILE A 248 -15.17 -5.27 2.83
CA ILE A 248 -14.89 -6.55 3.47
C ILE A 248 -14.36 -6.26 4.87
N SER A 249 -14.92 -6.93 5.88
CA SER A 249 -14.27 -7.05 7.19
C SER A 249 -13.65 -8.44 7.33
N LEU A 250 -12.37 -8.46 7.68
CA LEU A 250 -11.63 -9.65 8.03
C LEU A 250 -11.39 -9.69 9.53
N GLN A 251 -11.89 -10.73 10.20
CA GLN A 251 -11.66 -10.98 11.62
C GLN A 251 -10.77 -12.20 11.81
N VAL A 252 -9.69 -12.06 12.58
CA VAL A 252 -8.82 -13.17 12.96
C VAL A 252 -9.48 -14.00 14.05
N ARG A 253 -9.51 -15.32 13.85
CA ARG A 253 -10.09 -16.35 14.74
C ARG A 253 -9.02 -17.18 15.44
N TYR A 254 -7.90 -17.44 14.80
CA TYR A 254 -6.81 -18.24 15.34
C TYR A 254 -5.48 -17.58 15.00
N ASP A 255 -4.57 -17.57 15.96
CA ASP A 255 -3.22 -17.07 15.79
C ASP A 255 -2.26 -18.26 15.67
N ARG A 256 -1.55 -18.32 14.55
CA ARG A 256 -0.60 -19.40 14.27
C ARG A 256 0.64 -19.31 15.14
N GLU A 257 1.09 -18.12 15.52
CA GLU A 257 2.32 -17.97 16.29
C GLU A 257 2.10 -18.49 17.72
N THR A 258 0.99 -18.06 18.34
CA THR A 258 0.64 -18.48 19.71
C THR A 258 -0.16 -19.77 19.78
N GLN A 259 -0.55 -20.35 18.63
CA GLN A 259 -1.41 -21.54 18.52
C GLN A 259 -2.70 -21.41 19.35
N SER A 260 -3.30 -20.23 19.35
CA SER A 260 -4.42 -19.91 20.24
C SER A 260 -5.58 -19.24 19.51
N ARG A 261 -6.78 -19.42 20.06
CA ARG A 261 -7.97 -18.75 19.53
C ARG A 261 -7.92 -17.25 19.87
N VAL A 262 -8.13 -16.42 18.86
CA VAL A 262 -8.21 -14.97 19.02
C VAL A 262 -9.63 -14.60 19.43
N ILE A 263 -9.75 -14.17 20.69
CA ILE A 263 -11.01 -13.73 21.31
C ILE A 263 -10.76 -12.35 21.91
N TYR A 264 -11.78 -11.49 21.83
CA TYR A 264 -11.80 -10.24 22.58
C TYR A 264 -11.66 -10.52 24.08
N SER A 265 -10.85 -9.72 24.76
CA SER A 265 -10.92 -9.57 26.21
C SER A 265 -10.79 -8.10 26.57
N TRP A 266 -11.41 -7.72 27.69
CA TRP A 266 -11.38 -6.34 28.15
C TRP A 266 -9.95 -5.86 28.40
N ASP A 267 -9.12 -6.71 29.03
CA ASP A 267 -7.71 -6.40 29.28
C ASP A 267 -6.93 -6.15 27.99
N LYS A 268 -7.08 -7.03 26.98
CA LYS A 268 -6.41 -6.84 25.68
C LYS A 268 -6.81 -5.54 24.99
N ALA A 269 -8.08 -5.13 25.14
CA ALA A 269 -8.59 -3.91 24.52
C ALA A 269 -8.19 -2.63 25.27
N HIS A 270 -8.09 -2.67 26.60
CA HIS A 270 -7.98 -1.45 27.43
C HIS A 270 -6.60 -1.25 28.07
N ARG A 271 -5.81 -2.32 28.24
CA ARG A 271 -4.52 -2.26 28.96
C ARG A 271 -3.30 -2.43 28.06
N ASN A 272 -3.49 -2.81 26.81
CA ASN A 272 -2.39 -3.11 25.91
C ASN A 272 -2.10 -1.96 24.93
N ILE A 273 -2.43 -0.71 25.24
CA ILE A 273 -2.04 0.43 24.40
C ILE A 273 -1.21 1.43 25.21
N THR A 274 -0.14 1.94 24.62
CA THR A 274 0.65 3.01 25.22
C THR A 274 0.07 4.36 24.79
N ARG A 275 -0.18 5.25 25.75
CA ARG A 275 -0.66 6.61 25.48
C ARG A 275 0.51 7.60 25.48
N ARG A 276 0.44 8.61 24.61
CA ARG A 276 1.45 9.66 24.41
C ARG A 276 0.95 11.03 24.84
#